data_AF-A0A7K1AF97-F1
#
_entry.id   AF-A0A7K1AF97-F1
#
_cell.length_a   1.000
_cell.length_b   1.000
_cell.length_c   1.000
_cell.angle_alpha   90.00
_cell.angle_beta   90.00
_cell.angle_gamma   90.00
#
_symmetry.space_group_name_H-M   'P 1'
#
loop_
_entity.id
_entity.type
_entity.pdbx_description
1 polymer ?
#
loop_
_entity_poly.entity_id
_entity_poly.type
_entity_poly.pdbx_seq_one_letter_code
_entity_poly.pdbx_strand_id
1 'polypeptide(L)'
;MDFSLTSDQDELRSLARQILTDVCTTEHLKNISTTESGTDLALWRTLGDAGLVGIGLPESVGGAGLGMIEISVVLEEIGRVAAPVPAFAVMGLAANSLVAYPDLLDGVANGDVIVTAAIHEQVGDAFHPATKVVDGKITGTKVCVPHGLLAKRFVVTAADGLYCVEA
;
A
#
# COMPACT_ATOMS: atom_id res chain seq x y z
N MET A 1 32.45 2.45 -2.45
CA MET A 1 31.04 2.03 -2.45
C MET A 1 30.34 2.91 -1.45
N ASP A 2 29.28 3.60 -1.87
CA ASP A 2 28.52 4.52 -1.04
C ASP A 2 27.12 3.94 -0.85
N PHE A 3 26.68 3.84 0.40
CA PHE A 3 25.39 3.28 0.81
C PHE A 3 24.52 4.34 1.51
N SER A 4 24.97 5.60 1.55
CA SER A 4 24.19 6.69 2.09
C SER A 4 23.01 7.00 1.18
N LEU A 5 21.94 7.55 1.78
CA LEU A 5 20.87 8.15 1.00
C LEU A 5 21.38 9.40 0.29
N THR A 6 20.79 9.69 -0.86
CA THR A 6 21.00 10.98 -1.53
C THR A 6 20.38 12.13 -0.73
N SER A 7 20.73 13.37 -1.06
CA SER A 7 20.10 14.56 -0.46
C SER A 7 18.58 14.52 -0.56
N ASP A 8 18.06 14.14 -1.73
CA ASP A 8 16.64 14.16 -2.03
C ASP A 8 15.90 13.08 -1.24
N GLN A 9 16.53 11.91 -1.05
CA GLN A 9 16.03 10.84 -0.19
C GLN A 9 16.06 11.23 1.29
N ASP A 10 17.08 11.97 1.74
CA ASP A 10 17.16 12.50 3.09
C ASP A 10 16.09 13.58 3.36
N GLU A 11 15.79 14.42 2.38
CA GLU A 11 14.68 15.39 2.43
C GLU A 11 13.32 14.69 2.50
N LEU A 12 13.10 13.68 1.65
CA LEU A 12 11.91 12.83 1.68
C LEU A 12 11.72 12.16 3.05
N ARG A 13 12.79 11.58 3.60
CA ARG A 13 12.78 10.98 4.94
C ARG A 13 12.38 12.00 6.01
N SER A 14 12.92 13.22 5.91
CA SER A 14 12.66 14.29 6.87
C SER A 14 11.21 14.76 6.82
N LEU A 15 10.64 14.92 5.62
CA LEU A 15 9.24 15.26 5.41
C LEU A 15 8.30 14.18 5.96
N ALA A 16 8.52 12.91 5.59
CA ALA A 16 7.72 11.80 6.07
C ALA A 16 7.77 11.71 7.59
N ARG A 17 8.97 11.79 8.17
CA ARG A 17 9.17 11.80 9.62
C ARG A 17 8.37 12.89 10.31
N GLN A 18 8.46 14.13 9.82
CA GLN A 18 7.80 15.27 10.43
C GLN A 18 6.28 15.05 10.50
N ILE A 19 5.64 14.75 9.36
CA ILE A 19 4.19 14.50 9.30
C ILE A 19 3.78 13.39 10.27
N LEU A 20 4.53 12.29 10.27
CA LEU A 20 4.24 11.12 11.10
C LEU A 20 4.42 11.40 12.60
N THR A 21 5.48 12.11 13.00
CA THR A 21 5.71 12.43 14.42
C THR A 21 4.73 13.45 14.97
N ASP A 22 4.22 14.36 14.12
CA ASP A 22 3.22 15.35 14.52
C ASP A 22 1.86 14.71 14.84
N VAL A 23 1.54 13.59 14.19
CA VAL A 23 0.23 12.91 14.31
C VAL A 23 0.29 11.67 15.21
N CYS A 24 1.29 10.80 15.08
CA CYS A 24 1.36 9.50 15.74
C CYS A 24 1.82 9.57 17.21
N THR A 25 1.10 10.35 18.02
CA THR A 25 1.26 10.34 19.48
C THR A 25 0.66 9.08 20.09
N THR A 26 1.11 8.69 21.30
CA THR A 26 0.56 7.52 22.01
C THR A 26 -0.96 7.61 22.20
N GLU A 27 -1.49 8.80 22.51
CA GLU A 27 -2.92 9.01 22.68
C GLU A 27 -3.67 8.83 21.35
N HIS A 28 -3.14 9.41 20.27
CA HIS A 28 -3.73 9.28 18.94
C HIS A 28 -3.79 7.82 18.47
N LEU A 29 -2.68 7.08 18.61
CA LEU A 29 -2.62 5.65 18.25
C LEU A 29 -3.62 4.82 19.06
N LYS A 30 -3.75 5.10 20.37
CA LYS A 30 -4.76 4.46 21.21
C LYS A 30 -6.17 4.74 20.71
N ASN A 31 -6.48 5.99 20.34
CA ASN A 31 -7.78 6.36 19.80
C ASN A 31 -8.08 5.61 18.49
N ILE A 32 -7.14 5.59 17.54
CA ILE A 32 -7.30 4.86 16.27
C ILE A 32 -7.52 3.36 16.49
N SER A 33 -6.80 2.74 17.43
CA SER A 33 -6.95 1.29 17.72
C SER A 33 -8.34 0.89 18.22
N THR A 34 -9.16 1.85 18.66
CA THR A 34 -10.54 1.60 19.11
C THR A 34 -11.59 1.82 18.02
N THR A 35 -11.18 2.31 16.85
CA THR A 35 -12.06 2.46 15.68
C THR A 35 -12.33 1.10 15.04
N GLU A 36 -13.42 1.00 14.28
CA GLU A 36 -13.82 -0.25 13.61
C GLU A 36 -12.76 -0.77 12.63
N SER A 37 -12.11 0.13 11.88
CA SER A 37 -11.10 -0.24 10.89
C SER A 37 -9.70 -0.37 11.47
N GLY A 38 -9.44 0.22 12.65
CA GLY A 38 -8.10 0.38 13.21
C GLY A 38 -7.14 1.15 12.28
N THR A 39 -7.66 1.89 11.30
CA THR A 39 -6.88 2.56 10.25
C THR A 39 -7.12 4.07 10.28
N ASP A 40 -6.06 4.85 10.33
CA ASP A 40 -6.10 6.30 10.29
C ASP A 40 -6.18 6.82 8.85
N LEU A 41 -7.41 6.91 8.35
CA LEU A 41 -7.67 7.43 7.01
C LEU A 41 -7.33 8.91 6.89
N ALA A 42 -7.40 9.71 7.96
CA ALA A 42 -7.08 11.13 7.92
C ALA A 42 -5.57 11.35 7.74
N LEU A 43 -4.74 10.61 8.47
CA LEU A 43 -3.30 10.59 8.25
C LEU A 43 -2.96 10.07 6.85
N TRP A 44 -3.64 9.01 6.39
CA TRP A 44 -3.43 8.50 5.03
C TRP A 44 -3.70 9.57 3.95
N ARG A 45 -4.75 10.38 4.11
CA ARG A 45 -5.00 11.54 3.24
C ARG A 45 -3.87 12.55 3.28
N THR A 46 -3.42 12.89 4.47
CA THR A 46 -2.32 13.85 4.67
C THR A 46 -1.04 13.39 3.95
N LEU A 47 -0.73 12.08 4.01
CA LEU A 47 0.39 11.49 3.26
C LEU A 47 0.16 11.56 1.74
N GLY A 48 -1.08 11.37 1.28
CA GLY A 48 -1.46 11.50 -0.12
C GLY A 48 -1.31 12.92 -0.65
N ASP A 49 -1.81 13.91 0.09
CA ASP A 49 -1.71 15.34 -0.23
C ASP A 49 -0.25 15.82 -0.26
N ALA A 50 0.61 15.23 0.56
CA ALA A 50 2.05 15.46 0.55
C ALA A 50 2.80 14.70 -0.58
N GLY A 51 2.09 13.93 -1.42
CA GLY A 51 2.68 13.16 -2.52
C GLY A 51 3.41 11.88 -2.11
N LEU A 52 3.32 11.47 -0.85
CA LEU A 52 4.08 10.34 -0.31
C LEU A 52 3.47 8.98 -0.68
N VAL A 53 2.16 8.92 -0.89
CA VAL A 53 1.46 7.67 -1.26
C VAL A 53 1.85 7.21 -2.66
N GLY A 54 1.82 8.13 -3.63
CA GLY A 54 2.17 7.89 -5.03
C GLY A 54 3.66 7.96 -5.35
N ILE A 55 4.55 8.05 -4.35
CA ILE A 55 5.97 8.41 -4.54
C ILE A 55 6.71 7.55 -5.58
N GLY A 56 6.41 6.24 -5.64
CA GLY A 56 7.01 5.33 -6.60
C GLY A 56 6.15 5.01 -7.83
N LEU A 57 4.92 5.51 -7.90
CA LEU A 57 4.06 5.31 -9.07
C LEU A 57 4.47 6.26 -10.21
N PRO A 58 4.26 5.88 -11.48
CA PRO A 58 4.54 6.77 -12.62
C PRO A 58 3.74 8.09 -12.56
N GLU A 59 4.32 9.16 -13.11
CA GLU A 59 3.64 10.46 -13.23
C GLU A 59 2.33 10.37 -14.03
N SER A 60 2.24 9.45 -14.99
CA SER A 60 1.03 9.24 -15.81
C SER A 60 -0.20 8.81 -15.01
N VAL A 61 -0.02 8.34 -13.78
CA VAL A 61 -1.09 7.96 -12.84
C VAL A 61 -1.07 8.83 -11.57
N GLY A 62 -0.45 10.02 -11.65
CA GLY A 62 -0.39 10.99 -10.57
C GLY A 62 0.67 10.70 -9.49
N GLY A 63 1.61 9.80 -9.74
CA GLY A 63 2.75 9.55 -8.86
C GLY A 63 3.97 10.44 -9.14
N ALA A 64 5.09 10.17 -8.45
CA ALA A 64 6.34 10.94 -8.60
C ALA A 64 7.46 10.17 -9.33
N GLY A 65 7.25 8.90 -9.66
CA GLY A 65 8.17 8.09 -10.46
C GLY A 65 9.54 7.81 -9.83
N LEU A 66 9.72 8.04 -8.53
CA LEU A 66 11.04 7.95 -7.89
C LEU A 66 11.50 6.50 -7.65
N GLY A 67 10.54 5.60 -7.42
CA GLY A 67 10.75 4.15 -7.42
C GLY A 67 10.87 3.52 -6.04
N MET A 68 11.52 2.35 -5.98
CA MET A 68 11.48 1.45 -4.82
C MET A 68 12.28 1.94 -3.62
N ILE A 69 13.34 2.72 -3.83
CA ILE A 69 14.16 3.24 -2.72
C ILE A 69 13.34 4.28 -1.94
N GLU A 70 12.67 5.19 -2.63
CA GLU A 70 11.83 6.22 -2.03
C GLU A 70 10.59 5.64 -1.37
N ILE A 71 9.97 4.61 -1.97
CA ILE A 71 8.93 3.81 -1.28
C ILE A 71 9.48 3.25 0.04
N SER A 72 10.69 2.67 0.00
CA SER A 72 11.30 2.06 1.20
C SER A 72 11.60 3.10 2.28
N VAL A 73 12.07 4.29 1.91
CA VAL A 73 12.31 5.41 2.84
C VAL A 73 11.00 5.83 3.53
N VAL A 74 9.91 5.99 2.78
CA VAL A 74 8.60 6.34 3.35
C VAL A 74 8.08 5.23 4.27
N LEU A 75 8.15 3.97 3.83
CA LEU A 75 7.72 2.82 4.62
C LEU A 75 8.53 2.65 5.92
N GLU A 76 9.83 2.95 5.90
CA GLU A 76 10.68 2.92 7.10
C GLU A 76 10.19 3.92 8.15
N GLU A 77 9.91 5.16 7.77
CA GLU A 77 9.42 6.17 8.71
C GLU A 77 8.00 5.87 9.21
N ILE A 78 7.12 5.34 8.36
CA ILE A 78 5.79 4.84 8.76
C ILE A 78 5.92 3.73 9.81
N GLY A 79 6.81 2.77 9.58
CA GLY A 79 7.08 1.67 10.51
C GLY A 79 7.70 2.15 11.82
N ARG A 80 8.54 3.20 11.79
CA ARG A 80 9.23 3.76 12.97
C ARG A 80 8.27 4.24 14.05
N VAL A 81 7.11 4.78 13.67
CA VAL A 81 6.08 5.24 14.60
C VAL A 81 4.87 4.30 14.68
N ALA A 82 4.94 3.14 14.01
CA ALA A 82 3.83 2.20 13.87
C ALA A 82 2.53 2.87 13.39
N ALA A 83 2.64 3.78 12.40
CA ALA A 83 1.49 4.52 11.90
C ALA A 83 0.43 3.55 11.32
N PRO A 84 -0.84 3.64 11.78
CA PRO A 84 -1.90 2.71 11.41
C PRO A 84 -2.51 3.08 10.05
N VAL A 85 -1.71 3.02 8.98
CA VAL A 85 -2.10 3.40 7.62
C VAL A 85 -1.90 2.23 6.64
N PRO A 86 -2.62 2.17 5.51
CA PRO A 86 -2.55 1.05 4.56
C PRO A 86 -1.29 1.05 3.69
N ALA A 87 -0.21 1.72 4.11
CA ALA A 87 0.95 2.02 3.27
C ALA A 87 1.62 0.76 2.71
N PHE A 88 1.87 -0.26 3.53
CA PHE A 88 2.49 -1.49 3.02
C PHE A 88 1.58 -2.24 2.04
N ALA A 89 0.26 -2.27 2.32
CA ALA A 89 -0.72 -2.90 1.44
C ALA A 89 -0.79 -2.21 0.07
N VAL A 90 -0.82 -0.88 0.07
CA VAL A 90 -0.92 -0.07 -1.15
C VAL A 90 0.43 0.00 -1.87
N MET A 91 1.45 0.57 -1.23
CA MET A 91 2.73 0.93 -1.85
C MET A 91 3.63 -0.28 -2.05
N GLY A 92 3.68 -1.17 -1.06
CA GLY A 92 4.59 -2.32 -1.03
C GLY A 92 4.07 -3.53 -1.81
N LEU A 93 2.76 -3.80 -1.75
CA LEU A 93 2.19 -5.04 -2.29
C LEU A 93 1.43 -4.87 -3.60
N ALA A 94 0.56 -3.86 -3.71
CA ALA A 94 -0.46 -3.84 -4.76
C ALA A 94 -0.20 -2.83 -5.88
N ALA A 95 0.01 -1.55 -5.57
CA ALA A 95 -0.06 -0.48 -6.57
C ALA A 95 0.95 -0.64 -7.71
N ASN A 96 2.19 -1.04 -7.39
CA ASN A 96 3.24 -1.27 -8.40
C ASN A 96 2.90 -2.40 -9.38
N SER A 97 2.10 -3.40 -8.99
CA SER A 97 1.69 -4.48 -9.89
C SER A 97 0.61 -4.05 -10.91
N LEU A 98 -0.03 -2.90 -10.68
CA LEU A 98 -1.12 -2.38 -11.51
C LEU A 98 -0.64 -1.33 -12.53
N VAL A 99 0.65 -0.95 -12.55
CA VAL A 99 1.16 0.14 -13.41
C VAL A 99 0.97 -0.09 -14.91
N ALA A 100 0.86 -1.35 -15.34
CA ALA A 100 0.54 -1.71 -16.72
C ALA A 100 -0.94 -1.46 -17.09
N TYR A 101 -1.79 -1.14 -16.10
CA TYR A 101 -3.22 -0.92 -16.22
C TYR A 101 -3.62 0.40 -15.53
N PRO A 102 -3.29 1.57 -16.13
CA PRO A 102 -3.45 2.89 -15.49
C PRO A 102 -4.84 3.16 -14.91
N ASP A 103 -5.91 2.74 -15.59
CA ASP A 103 -7.30 2.92 -15.14
C ASP A 103 -7.57 2.26 -13.77
N LEU A 104 -6.81 1.23 -13.39
CA LEU A 104 -6.92 0.57 -12.09
C LEU A 104 -6.23 1.35 -10.96
N LEU A 105 -5.44 2.37 -11.29
CA LEU A 105 -4.69 3.21 -10.36
C LEU A 105 -5.34 4.59 -10.11
N ASP A 106 -6.49 4.87 -10.73
CA ASP A 106 -7.24 6.10 -10.49
C ASP A 106 -7.51 6.29 -8.99
N GLY A 107 -7.04 7.43 -8.47
CA GLY A 107 -7.15 7.78 -7.05
C GLY A 107 -6.22 7.00 -6.12
N VAL A 108 -5.31 6.16 -6.60
CA VAL A 108 -4.37 5.45 -5.70
C VAL A 108 -3.27 6.39 -5.23
N ALA A 109 -2.70 7.22 -6.13
CA ALA A 109 -1.54 8.04 -5.82
C ALA A 109 -1.79 9.13 -4.76
N ASN A 110 -3.01 9.65 -4.66
CA ASN A 110 -3.43 10.63 -3.64
C ASN A 110 -4.12 9.98 -2.42
N GLY A 111 -4.18 8.64 -2.39
CA GLY A 111 -4.80 7.87 -1.31
C GLY A 111 -6.33 7.75 -1.37
N ASP A 112 -7.01 8.26 -2.43
CA ASP A 112 -8.47 8.13 -2.68
C ASP A 112 -8.96 6.70 -2.69
N VAL A 113 -8.14 5.82 -3.24
CA VAL A 113 -8.44 4.43 -3.44
C VAL A 113 -7.38 3.59 -2.73
N ILE A 114 -7.84 2.73 -1.82
CA ILE A 114 -6.99 1.72 -1.20
C ILE A 114 -7.03 0.48 -2.08
N VAL A 115 -5.84 0.00 -2.44
CA VAL A 115 -5.61 -1.28 -3.10
C VAL A 115 -4.79 -2.17 -2.18
N THR A 116 -4.96 -3.49 -2.30
CA THR A 116 -4.22 -4.46 -1.50
C THR A 116 -3.92 -5.73 -2.29
N ALA A 117 -3.10 -6.62 -1.74
CA ALA A 117 -2.79 -7.92 -2.32
C ALA A 117 -3.32 -9.06 -1.46
N ALA A 118 -4.00 -10.01 -2.10
CA ALA A 118 -4.58 -11.19 -1.49
C ALA A 118 -3.74 -12.43 -1.90
N ILE A 119 -2.65 -12.64 -1.18
CA ILE A 119 -1.60 -13.61 -1.53
C ILE A 119 -1.81 -14.95 -0.81
N HIS A 120 -2.09 -14.90 0.49
CA HIS A 120 -2.13 -16.09 1.34
C HIS A 120 -3.46 -16.83 1.28
N GLU A 121 -3.38 -18.16 1.33
CA GLU A 121 -4.51 -19.09 1.50
C GLU A 121 -4.41 -19.77 2.87
N GLN A 122 -5.50 -20.36 3.35
CA GLN A 122 -5.53 -20.99 4.68
C GLN A 122 -4.50 -22.12 4.82
N VAL A 123 -4.24 -22.83 3.73
CA VAL A 123 -3.26 -23.91 3.61
C VAL A 123 -2.56 -23.78 2.27
N GLY A 124 -1.27 -24.09 2.22
CA GLY A 124 -0.49 -24.11 0.99
C GLY A 124 0.59 -23.03 0.94
N ASP A 125 1.23 -22.95 -0.23
CA ASP A 125 2.32 -22.04 -0.52
C ASP A 125 1.82 -20.83 -1.31
N ALA A 126 2.31 -19.64 -0.96
CA ALA A 126 1.94 -18.39 -1.64
C ALA A 126 2.33 -18.37 -3.13
N PHE A 127 3.35 -19.14 -3.52
CA PHE A 127 3.80 -19.25 -4.91
C PHE A 127 3.04 -20.33 -5.71
N HIS A 128 2.23 -21.17 -5.06
CA HIS A 128 1.42 -22.21 -5.68
C HIS A 128 -0.04 -22.18 -5.16
N PRO A 129 -0.77 -21.07 -5.38
CA PRO A 129 -2.12 -20.89 -4.85
C PRO A 129 -3.12 -21.91 -5.44
N ALA A 130 -4.07 -22.38 -4.63
CA ALA A 130 -5.15 -23.24 -5.09
C ALA A 130 -6.32 -22.45 -5.70
N THR A 131 -6.37 -21.13 -5.51
CA THR A 131 -7.32 -20.24 -6.20
C THR A 131 -7.20 -20.39 -7.72
N LYS A 132 -8.32 -20.60 -8.42
CA LYS A 132 -8.34 -20.87 -9.87
C LYS A 132 -9.11 -19.81 -10.62
N VAL A 133 -8.76 -19.62 -11.88
CA VAL A 133 -9.57 -18.90 -12.85
C VAL A 133 -10.07 -19.88 -13.90
N VAL A 134 -11.40 -19.92 -14.09
CA VAL A 134 -12.06 -20.74 -15.10
C VAL A 134 -13.11 -19.86 -15.78
N ASP A 135 -13.05 -19.78 -17.12
CA ASP A 135 -13.97 -18.96 -17.93
C ASP A 135 -14.10 -17.51 -17.44
N GLY A 136 -12.97 -16.90 -17.05
CA GLY A 136 -12.91 -15.52 -16.55
C GLY A 136 -13.43 -15.32 -15.12
N LYS A 137 -13.79 -16.40 -14.41
CA LYS A 137 -14.23 -16.34 -13.00
C LYS A 137 -13.15 -16.87 -12.08
N ILE A 138 -12.79 -16.06 -11.10
CA ILE A 138 -11.88 -16.45 -10.02
C ILE A 138 -12.65 -17.16 -8.90
N THR A 139 -12.13 -18.28 -8.40
CA THR A 139 -12.73 -19.06 -7.31
C THR A 139 -11.64 -19.55 -6.36
N GLY A 140 -11.78 -19.21 -5.08
CA GLY A 140 -10.85 -19.56 -4.02
C GLY A 140 -11.11 -18.75 -2.76
N THR A 141 -10.29 -18.95 -1.73
CA THR A 141 -10.36 -18.19 -0.46
C THR A 141 -8.98 -17.67 -0.11
N LYS A 142 -8.86 -16.35 0.00
CA LYS A 142 -7.67 -15.67 0.52
C LYS A 142 -7.89 -15.28 1.98
N VAL A 143 -6.82 -15.32 2.77
CA VAL A 143 -6.86 -15.05 4.21
C VAL A 143 -5.85 -13.99 4.61
N CYS A 144 -6.09 -13.32 5.73
CA CYS A 144 -5.19 -12.31 6.30
C CYS A 144 -4.83 -11.18 5.30
N VAL A 145 -5.77 -10.81 4.42
CA VAL A 145 -5.58 -9.77 3.40
C VAL A 145 -5.43 -8.41 4.10
N PRO A 146 -4.25 -7.76 4.03
CA PRO A 146 -4.02 -6.50 4.74
C PRO A 146 -5.00 -5.42 4.28
N HIS A 147 -5.70 -4.78 5.21
CA HIS A 147 -6.70 -3.74 4.91
C HIS A 147 -7.81 -4.20 3.93
N GLY A 148 -8.09 -5.51 3.86
CA GLY A 148 -9.07 -6.05 2.90
C GLY A 148 -10.48 -5.50 3.05
N LEU A 149 -10.90 -5.09 4.25
CA LEU A 149 -12.21 -4.46 4.47
C LEU A 149 -12.32 -3.02 3.92
N LEU A 150 -11.18 -2.37 3.64
CA LEU A 150 -11.12 -1.00 3.13
C LEU A 150 -10.76 -0.92 1.65
N ALA A 151 -10.14 -1.97 1.12
CA ALA A 151 -9.65 -1.99 -0.25
C ALA A 151 -10.81 -2.03 -1.25
N LYS A 152 -10.73 -1.19 -2.29
CA LYS A 152 -11.65 -1.26 -3.43
C LYS A 152 -11.22 -2.29 -4.47
N ARG A 153 -9.92 -2.58 -4.54
CA ARG A 153 -9.35 -3.53 -5.48
C ARG A 153 -8.31 -4.43 -4.83
N PHE A 154 -8.26 -5.66 -5.30
CA PHE A 154 -7.42 -6.72 -4.79
C PHE A 154 -6.57 -7.28 -5.93
N VAL A 155 -5.25 -7.31 -5.72
CA VAL A 155 -4.33 -8.08 -6.54
C VAL A 155 -4.29 -9.50 -5.96
N VAL A 156 -4.91 -10.45 -6.65
CA VAL A 156 -5.14 -11.82 -6.18
C VAL A 156 -4.20 -12.77 -6.91
N THR A 157 -3.46 -13.59 -6.16
CA THR A 157 -2.70 -14.71 -6.74
C THR A 157 -3.63 -15.87 -7.09
N ALA A 158 -3.50 -16.43 -8.28
CA ALA A 158 -4.22 -17.62 -8.74
C ALA A 158 -3.24 -18.60 -9.40
N ALA A 159 -3.68 -19.83 -9.61
CA ALA A 159 -2.85 -20.94 -10.07
C ALA A 159 -2.13 -20.68 -11.40
N ASP A 160 -2.65 -19.77 -12.22
CA ASP A 160 -2.12 -19.40 -13.53
C ASP A 160 -1.62 -17.95 -13.64
N GLY A 161 -1.68 -17.16 -12.55
CA GLY A 161 -1.18 -15.78 -12.59
C GLY A 161 -1.71 -14.84 -11.50
N LEU A 162 -1.66 -13.54 -11.81
CA LEU A 162 -2.17 -12.46 -10.96
C LEU A 162 -3.38 -11.81 -11.61
N TYR A 163 -4.41 -11.53 -10.82
CA TYR A 163 -5.66 -10.93 -11.27
C TYR A 163 -6.04 -9.75 -10.40
N CYS A 164 -6.58 -8.69 -10.99
CA CYS A 164 -7.22 -7.63 -10.24
C CYS A 164 -8.71 -7.94 -10.10
N VAL A 165 -9.23 -7.88 -8.87
CA VAL A 165 -10.65 -8.08 -8.54
C VAL A 165 -11.16 -6.83 -7.83
N GLU A 166 -12.34 -6.35 -8.19
CA GLU A 166 -13.02 -5.25 -7.49
C GLU A 166 -13.92 -5.78 -6.36
N ALA A 167 -14.04 -5.01 -5.29
CA ALA A 167 -14.87 -5.31 -4.11
C ALA A 167 -16.38 -5.30 -4.42
#